data_AF-A0AA38F5Q8-F1
#
_entry.id   AF-A0AA38F5Q8-F1
#
_cell.length_a   1.000
_cell.length_b   1.000
_cell.length_c   1.000
_cell.angle_alpha   90.00
_cell.angle_beta   90.00
_cell.angle_gamma   90.00
#
_symmetry.space_group_name_H-M   'P 1'
#
loop_
_entity.id
_entity.type
_entity.pdbx_description
1 polymer ?
#
loop_
_entity_poly.entity_id
_entity_poly.type
_entity_poly.pdbx_seq_one_letter_code
_entity_poly.pdbx_strand_id
1 'polypeptide(L)'
;MGKQSSGKSYLLNHLSGSLLDVAGGMCTDGVWMTITIGEDGDGQGDNRYLYVLLDFEGLGSFERSEQEDMLLSVLNAAVSNLTIFNKKDFHLDKDTESAFSRFQSGINLLKQDK
;
A
#
# COMPACT_ATOMS: atom_id res chain seq x y z
N MET A 1 -1.66 -0.17 -2.04
CA MET A 1 -2.03 -1.57 -1.77
C MET A 1 -2.65 -2.20 -3.02
N GLY A 2 -2.60 -3.52 -3.19
CA GLY A 2 -3.26 -4.23 -4.31
C GLY A 2 -2.61 -5.58 -4.63
N LYS A 3 -3.15 -6.30 -5.62
CA LYS A 3 -2.60 -7.58 -6.09
C LYS A 3 -1.15 -7.43 -6.55
N GLN A 4 -0.38 -8.50 -6.44
CA GLN A 4 0.96 -8.58 -7.04
C GLN A 4 0.94 -8.26 -8.54
N SER A 5 2.00 -7.60 -9.02
CA SER A 5 2.18 -7.22 -10.44
C SER A 5 1.04 -6.40 -11.05
N SER A 6 0.37 -5.56 -10.24
CA SER A 6 -0.70 -4.65 -10.68
C SER A 6 -0.21 -3.28 -11.16
N GLY A 7 1.09 -2.97 -11.08
CA GLY A 7 1.65 -1.66 -11.47
C GLY A 7 1.64 -0.61 -10.37
N LYS A 8 1.67 -1.02 -9.09
CA LYS A 8 1.63 -0.13 -7.90
C LYS A 8 2.80 0.86 -7.91
N SER A 9 4.01 0.35 -8.01
CA SER A 9 5.25 1.12 -8.04
C SER A 9 5.31 2.08 -9.23
N TYR A 10 4.82 1.64 -10.39
CA TYR A 10 4.67 2.50 -11.58
C TYR A 10 3.73 3.68 -11.32
N LEU A 11 2.54 3.43 -10.75
CA LEU A 11 1.60 4.50 -10.39
C LEU A 11 2.22 5.50 -9.40
N LEU A 12 2.91 5.02 -8.36
CA LEU A 12 3.54 5.89 -7.37
C LEU A 12 4.65 6.75 -7.95
N ASN A 13 5.48 6.19 -8.84
CA ASN A 13 6.52 6.93 -9.56
C ASN A 13 5.91 8.05 -10.41
N HIS A 14 4.84 7.78 -11.14
CA HIS A 14 4.17 8.79 -11.95
C HIS A 14 3.42 9.84 -11.13
N LEU A 15 2.85 9.46 -9.98
CA LEU A 15 2.11 10.37 -9.11
C LEU A 15 3.03 11.36 -8.40
N SER A 16 4.23 10.92 -8.00
CA SER A 16 5.10 11.68 -7.10
C SER A 16 6.43 12.12 -7.71
N GLY A 17 6.76 11.66 -8.92
CA GLY A 17 8.09 11.84 -9.50
C GLY A 17 9.17 11.00 -8.82
N SER A 18 8.81 9.94 -8.09
CA SER A 18 9.75 9.04 -7.42
C SER A 18 10.42 8.04 -8.36
N LEU A 19 11.46 7.37 -7.86
CA LEU A 19 12.23 6.31 -8.55
C LEU A 19 12.20 5.00 -7.75
N LEU A 20 11.02 4.56 -7.31
CA LEU A 20 10.83 3.22 -6.75
C LEU A 20 11.14 2.17 -7.82
N ASP A 21 11.64 1.01 -7.42
CA ASP A 21 12.01 -0.03 -8.38
C ASP A 21 10.77 -0.56 -9.14
N VAL A 22 10.90 -0.68 -10.46
CA VAL A 22 9.84 -1.18 -11.35
C VAL A 22 10.47 -2.18 -12.30
N ALA A 23 10.18 -3.46 -12.12
CA ALA A 23 10.52 -4.51 -13.07
C ALA A 23 9.27 -5.35 -13.43
N GLY A 24 9.39 -6.17 -14.48
CA GLY A 24 8.31 -7.04 -14.94
C GLY A 24 8.02 -8.25 -14.03
N GLY A 25 8.77 -8.43 -12.94
CA GLY A 25 8.63 -9.51 -11.95
C GLY A 25 8.11 -9.02 -10.60
N MET A 26 8.37 -9.78 -9.53
CA MET A 26 8.06 -9.38 -8.15
C MET A 26 9.14 -8.39 -7.70
N CYS A 27 8.78 -7.10 -7.65
CA CYS A 27 9.76 -6.03 -7.43
C CYS A 27 9.75 -5.46 -6.02
N THR A 28 8.70 -5.73 -5.28
CA THR A 28 8.49 -5.15 -3.95
C THR A 28 8.38 -6.29 -2.96
N ASP A 29 9.46 -6.56 -2.23
CA ASP A 29 9.46 -7.43 -1.06
C ASP A 29 9.32 -6.56 0.20
N GLY A 30 8.25 -6.76 0.96
CA GLY A 30 7.92 -5.98 2.14
C GLY A 30 7.33 -4.60 1.83
N VAL A 31 7.90 -3.55 2.45
CA VAL A 31 7.40 -2.16 2.32
C VAL A 31 8.57 -1.22 2.06
N TRP A 32 8.50 -0.53 0.93
CA TRP A 32 9.49 0.45 0.53
C TRP A 32 8.97 1.86 0.76
N MET A 33 9.87 2.80 1.03
CA MET A 33 9.53 4.17 1.38
C MET A 33 10.32 5.15 0.52
N THR A 34 9.65 6.20 0.08
CA THR A 34 10.28 7.42 -0.43
C THR A 34 9.66 8.63 0.25
N ILE A 35 10.45 9.71 0.37
CA ILE A 35 10.08 10.89 1.14
C ILE A 35 10.30 12.12 0.26
N THR A 36 9.33 13.04 0.26
CA THR A 36 9.51 14.37 -0.32
C THR A 36 8.97 15.44 0.62
N ILE A 37 9.59 16.61 0.61
CA ILE A 37 9.17 17.75 1.42
C ILE A 37 8.41 18.70 0.48
N GLY A 38 7.17 18.99 0.82
CA GLY A 38 6.38 20.01 0.12
C GLY A 38 6.22 21.26 0.96
N GLU A 39 6.01 22.37 0.29
CA GLU A 39 5.75 23.69 0.88
C GLU A 39 4.37 24.14 0.36
N ASP A 40 3.49 24.63 1.25
CA ASP A 40 2.23 25.25 0.82
C ASP A 40 2.43 26.74 0.52
N GLY A 41 1.98 27.16 -0.67
CA GLY A 41 1.89 28.57 -1.08
C GLY A 41 3.10 29.10 -1.84
N ASP A 42 3.06 30.40 -2.17
CA ASP A 42 3.97 31.13 -3.05
C ASP A 42 5.40 31.34 -2.47
N GLY A 43 5.86 30.44 -1.60
CA GLY A 43 7.16 30.51 -0.92
C GLY A 43 7.21 31.47 0.27
N GLN A 44 6.07 31.93 0.79
CA GLN A 44 5.98 32.89 1.91
C GLN A 44 5.42 32.30 3.23
N GLY A 45 4.98 31.05 3.24
CA GLY A 45 4.48 30.38 4.44
C GLY A 45 5.50 29.36 4.97
N ASP A 46 5.69 29.32 6.29
CA ASP A 46 6.61 28.38 6.97
C ASP A 46 6.02 26.95 7.10
N ASN A 47 4.92 26.66 6.39
CA ASN A 47 4.20 25.40 6.50
C ASN A 47 4.81 24.36 5.56
N ARG A 48 5.70 23.55 6.11
CA ARG A 48 6.35 22.43 5.44
C ARG A 48 5.63 21.13 5.77
N TYR A 49 5.37 20.32 4.75
CA TYR A 49 4.76 19.01 4.89
C TYR A 49 5.75 17.93 4.46
N LEU A 50 5.76 16.84 5.22
CA LEU A 50 6.51 15.64 4.87
C LEU A 50 5.56 14.66 4.17
N TYR A 51 5.73 14.49 2.87
CA TYR A 51 5.04 13.44 2.13
C TYR A 51 5.86 12.16 2.23
N VAL A 52 5.29 11.16 2.87
CA VAL A 52 5.87 9.82 2.96
C VAL A 52 5.04 8.89 2.07
N LEU A 53 5.66 8.38 1.02
CA LEU A 53 5.04 7.41 0.12
C LEU A 53 5.53 6.02 0.46
N LEU A 54 4.58 5.11 0.65
CA LEU A 54 4.84 3.72 0.98
C LEU A 54 4.39 2.82 -0.17
N ASP A 55 5.34 2.08 -0.75
CA ASP A 55 5.07 1.05 -1.74
C ASP A 55 5.09 -0.32 -1.07
N PHE A 56 3.90 -0.87 -0.88
CA PHE A 56 3.71 -2.18 -0.27
C PHE A 56 3.84 -3.28 -1.33
N GLU A 57 4.42 -4.40 -0.92
CA GLU A 57 4.33 -5.67 -1.62
C GLU A 57 2.89 -5.99 -2.02
N GLY A 58 2.74 -6.67 -3.17
CA GLY A 58 1.41 -7.04 -3.64
C GLY A 58 0.91 -8.30 -2.96
N LEU A 59 -0.36 -8.29 -2.56
CA LEU A 59 -1.00 -9.43 -1.89
C LEU A 59 -1.27 -10.60 -2.86
N GLY A 60 -1.38 -11.80 -2.29
CA GLY A 60 -1.75 -13.02 -2.99
C GLY A 60 -0.63 -13.61 -3.85
N SER A 61 0.63 -13.41 -3.45
CA SER A 61 1.77 -14.07 -4.09
C SER A 61 1.82 -15.56 -3.69
N PHE A 62 2.47 -16.40 -4.50
CA PHE A 62 2.69 -17.80 -4.16
C PHE A 62 3.70 -18.01 -3.03
N GLU A 63 4.53 -17.00 -2.78
CA GLU A 63 5.69 -17.06 -1.89
C GLU A 63 5.35 -16.59 -0.47
N ARG A 64 4.18 -15.96 -0.28
CA ARG A 64 3.71 -15.48 1.01
C ARG A 64 2.48 -16.25 1.49
N SER A 65 2.45 -16.46 2.80
CA SER A 65 1.29 -17.03 3.49
C SER A 65 0.17 -16.00 3.66
N GLU A 66 -1.05 -16.49 3.86
CA GLU A 66 -2.20 -15.61 4.14
C GLU A 66 -2.01 -14.74 5.40
N GLN A 67 -1.24 -15.23 6.38
CA GLN A 67 -0.92 -14.48 7.59
C GLN A 67 0.04 -13.31 7.30
N GLU A 68 1.02 -13.50 6.43
CA GLU A 68 1.95 -12.43 6.02
C GLU A 68 1.22 -11.35 5.21
N ASP A 69 0.33 -11.75 4.30
CA ASP A 69 -0.55 -10.83 3.56
C ASP A 69 -1.46 -10.03 4.49
N MET A 70 -2.02 -10.68 5.53
CA MET A 70 -2.81 -10.02 6.55
C MET A 70 -1.97 -9.00 7.32
N LEU A 71 -0.76 -9.38 7.75
CA LEU A 71 0.13 -8.50 8.51
C LEU A 71 0.53 -7.26 7.69
N LEU A 72 0.88 -7.43 6.41
CA LEU A 72 1.15 -6.33 5.48
C LEU A 72 -0.07 -5.41 5.33
N SER A 73 -1.26 -5.97 5.26
CA SER A 73 -2.51 -5.21 5.16
C SER A 73 -2.82 -4.42 6.42
N VAL A 74 -2.64 -5.01 7.60
CA VAL A 74 -2.80 -4.35 8.91
C VAL A 74 -1.77 -3.25 9.09
N LEU A 75 -0.51 -3.51 8.74
CA LEU A 75 0.54 -2.50 8.79
C LEU A 75 0.18 -1.31 7.90
N ASN A 76 -0.22 -1.54 6.65
CA ASN A 76 -0.65 -0.48 5.73
C ASN A 76 -1.76 0.38 6.34
N ALA A 77 -2.82 -0.26 6.86
CA ALA A 77 -3.95 0.44 7.45
C ALA A 77 -3.57 1.22 8.73
N ALA A 78 -2.60 0.72 9.50
CA ALA A 78 -2.15 1.35 10.74
C ALA A 78 -1.27 2.59 10.53
N VAL A 79 -0.44 2.60 9.48
CA VAL A 79 0.56 3.66 9.26
C VAL A 79 0.17 4.67 8.18
N SER A 80 -0.74 4.31 7.27
CA SER A 80 -1.07 5.17 6.13
C SER A 80 -2.24 6.10 6.46
N ASN A 81 -2.06 7.40 6.26
CA ASN A 81 -3.19 8.36 6.29
C ASN A 81 -4.10 8.23 5.08
N LEU A 82 -3.56 7.76 3.95
CA LEU A 82 -4.27 7.52 2.69
C LEU A 82 -3.72 6.25 2.05
N THR A 83 -4.60 5.33 1.67
CA THR A 83 -4.23 4.11 0.93
C THR A 83 -4.87 4.13 -0.45
N ILE A 84 -4.03 4.06 -1.48
CA ILE A 84 -4.47 3.84 -2.86
C ILE A 84 -4.54 2.35 -3.11
N PHE A 85 -5.74 1.83 -3.42
CA PHE A 85 -5.94 0.46 -3.88
C PHE A 85 -5.81 0.42 -5.40
N ASN A 86 -4.67 -0.08 -5.88
CA ASN A 86 -4.43 -0.17 -7.32
C ASN A 86 -5.12 -1.41 -7.89
N LYS A 87 -6.16 -1.19 -8.70
CA LYS A 87 -6.98 -2.22 -9.30
C LYS A 87 -7.20 -1.94 -10.78
N LYS A 88 -7.14 -2.99 -11.61
CA LYS A 88 -7.31 -2.89 -13.06
C LYS A 88 -8.77 -2.76 -13.50
N ASP A 89 -9.71 -3.26 -12.69
CA ASP A 89 -11.14 -3.26 -12.97
C ASP A 89 -11.91 -2.39 -11.97
N PHE A 90 -12.91 -1.64 -12.45
CA PHE A 90 -13.75 -0.76 -11.63
C PHE A 90 -14.71 -1.53 -10.70
N HIS A 91 -14.85 -2.85 -10.88
CA HIS A 91 -15.67 -3.69 -10.02
C HIS A 91 -14.84 -4.26 -8.87
N LEU A 92 -15.43 -4.33 -7.67
CA LEU A 92 -14.91 -5.19 -6.61
C LEU A 92 -15.02 -6.64 -7.11
N ASP A 93 -13.87 -7.29 -7.25
CA ASP A 93 -13.77 -8.68 -7.67
C ASP A 93 -13.80 -9.50 -6.39
N LYS A 94 -14.14 -10.78 -6.54
CA LYS A 94 -14.25 -11.68 -5.40
C LYS A 94 -12.95 -11.78 -4.61
N ASP A 95 -11.80 -11.62 -5.27
CA ASP A 95 -10.49 -11.67 -4.63
C ASP A 95 -10.27 -10.47 -3.70
N THR A 96 -10.61 -9.25 -4.15
CA THR A 96 -10.53 -8.02 -3.35
C THR A 96 -11.52 -8.06 -2.20
N GLU A 97 -12.76 -8.51 -2.45
CA GLU A 97 -13.79 -8.67 -1.42
C GLU A 97 -13.37 -9.71 -0.37
N SER A 98 -12.80 -10.82 -0.81
CA SER A 98 -12.21 -11.86 0.06
C SER A 98 -11.06 -11.29 0.91
N ALA A 99 -10.18 -10.47 0.32
CA ALA A 99 -9.10 -9.81 1.05
C ALA A 99 -9.63 -8.88 2.15
N PHE A 100 -10.66 -8.07 1.87
CA PHE A 100 -11.29 -7.24 2.89
C PHE A 100 -12.00 -8.07 3.98
N SER A 101 -12.66 -9.16 3.62
CA SER A 101 -13.28 -10.08 4.57
C SER A 101 -12.25 -10.77 5.48
N ARG A 102 -11.12 -11.20 4.92
CA ARG A 102 -9.98 -11.76 5.68
C ARG A 102 -9.39 -10.73 6.62
N PHE A 103 -9.21 -9.50 6.16
CA PHE A 103 -8.75 -8.38 7.00
C PHE A 103 -9.70 -8.16 8.19
N GLN A 104 -11.01 -8.09 7.94
CA GLN A 104 -12.02 -7.92 8.97
C GLN A 104 -12.02 -9.08 9.99
N SER A 105 -11.80 -10.30 9.50
CA SER A 105 -11.70 -11.51 10.33
C SER A 105 -10.45 -11.49 11.21
N GLY A 106 -9.30 -11.08 10.68
CA GLY A 106 -8.06 -10.88 11.43
C GLY A 106 -8.20 -9.88 12.57
N ILE A 107 -8.91 -8.77 12.33
CA ILE A 107 -9.21 -7.78 13.38
C ILE A 107 -10.05 -8.38 14.52
N ASN A 108 -10.97 -9.30 14.22
CA ASN A 108 -11.77 -9.95 15.26
C ASN A 108 -10.95 -10.91 16.12
N LEU A 109 -9.97 -11.60 15.53
CA LEU A 109 -9.00 -12.43 16.29
C LEU A 109 -8.20 -11.56 17.26
N LEU A 110 -7.68 -10.42 16.80
CA LEU A 110 -6.93 -9.47 17.64
C LEU A 110 -7.77 -8.86 18.79
N LYS A 111 -9.10 -8.83 18.65
CA LYS A 111 -10.01 -8.32 19.69
C LYS A 111 -10.34 -9.34 20.77
N GLN A 112 -10.17 -10.63 20.50
CA GLN A 112 -10.52 -11.72 21.42
C GLN A 112 -9.42 -12.05 22.44
N ASP A 113 -8.20 -11.51 22.27
CA ASP A 113 -7.09 -11.61 23.24
C ASP A 113 -7.25 -10.65 24.46
N LYS A 114 -8.48 -10.51 24.99
CA LYS A 114 -8.77 -9.74 26.23
C LYS A 114 -9.38 -10.61 27.31
#